data_AF-A0A846T2C1-F1
#
_entry.id   AF-A0A846T2C1-F1
#
_cell.length_a   1.000
_cell.length_b   1.000
_cell.length_c   1.000
_cell.angle_alpha   90.00
_cell.angle_beta   90.00
_cell.angle_gamma   90.00
#
_symmetry.space_group_name_H-M   'P 1'
#
loop_
_entity.id
_entity.type
_entity.pdbx_description
1 polymer ?
#
loop_
_entity_poly.entity_id
_entity_poly.type
_entity_poly.pdbx_seq_one_letter_code
_entity_poly.pdbx_strand_id
1 'polypeptide(L)'
;MLQARGDLDEALRIYREEELPVYERLGAVRDLLVCRANIGINYLARGSAGDRQIALQFLNLALQDAQRLKIPEALHIADLIQRVENPPESV
;
A
#
# COMPACT_ATOMS: atom_id res chain seq x y z
N MET A 1 -15.81 -8.99 -14.95
CA MET A 1 -15.50 -7.99 -13.89
C MET A 1 -14.40 -7.04 -14.38
N LEU A 2 -14.74 -6.07 -15.22
CA LEU A 2 -13.78 -5.05 -15.69
C LEU A 2 -13.90 -3.75 -14.89
N GLN A 3 -15.11 -3.43 -14.41
CA GLN A 3 -15.40 -2.23 -13.62
C GLN A 3 -14.55 -2.14 -12.36
N ALA A 4 -14.50 -3.20 -11.56
CA ALA A 4 -13.66 -3.23 -10.35
C ALA A 4 -12.17 -2.98 -10.64
N ARG A 5 -11.64 -3.40 -11.79
CA ARG A 5 -10.25 -3.06 -12.17
C ARG A 5 -10.10 -1.59 -12.55
N GLY A 6 -11.06 -1.04 -13.29
CA GLY A 6 -11.10 0.38 -13.62
C GLY A 6 -11.18 1.28 -12.37
N ASP A 7 -11.98 0.88 -11.38
CA ASP A 7 -12.10 1.60 -10.11
C ASP A 7 -10.79 1.58 -9.31
N LEU A 8 -10.09 0.44 -9.29
CA LEU A 8 -8.77 0.30 -8.65
C LEU A 8 -7.69 1.11 -9.38
N ASP A 9 -7.71 1.13 -10.72
CA ASP A 9 -6.75 1.91 -11.51
C ASP A 9 -6.94 3.42 -11.29
N GLU A 10 -8.20 3.88 -11.22
CA GLU A 10 -8.50 5.28 -10.93
C GLU A 10 -8.11 5.67 -9.50
N ALA A 11 -8.38 4.79 -8.52
CA ALA A 11 -7.92 5.00 -7.15
C ALA A 11 -6.39 5.11 -7.08
N LEU A 12 -5.67 4.22 -7.77
CA LEU A 12 -4.21 4.27 -7.86
C LEU A 12 -3.71 5.56 -8.51
N ARG A 13 -4.40 6.08 -9.52
CA ARG A 13 -4.07 7.35 -10.17
C ARG A 13 -4.19 8.51 -9.17
N ILE A 14 -5.33 8.62 -8.49
CA ILE A 14 -5.59 9.68 -7.49
C ILE A 14 -4.54 9.62 -6.38
N TYR A 15 -4.29 8.43 -5.81
CA TYR A 15 -3.31 8.29 -4.75
C TYR A 15 -1.90 8.72 -5.19
N ARG A 16 -1.45 8.33 -6.39
CA ARG A 16 -0.08 8.58 -6.84
C ARG A 16 0.16 9.98 -7.39
N GLU A 17 -0.82 10.53 -8.11
CA GLU A 17 -0.67 11.81 -8.81
C GLU A 17 -1.15 12.99 -7.97
N GLU A 18 -2.10 12.76 -7.05
CA GLU A 18 -2.77 13.84 -6.33
C GLU A 18 -2.44 13.80 -4.83
N GLU A 19 -2.74 12.70 -4.13
CA GLU A 19 -2.60 12.63 -2.68
C GLU A 19 -1.14 12.52 -2.21
N LEU A 20 -0.40 11.54 -2.73
CA LEU A 20 0.98 11.25 -2.29
C LEU A 20 1.89 12.49 -2.41
N PRO A 21 1.91 13.23 -3.54
CA PRO A 21 2.76 14.42 -3.66
C PRO A 21 2.34 15.56 -2.72
N VAL A 22 1.06 15.64 -2.35
CA VAL A 22 0.57 16.62 -1.37
C VAL A 22 1.06 16.25 0.03
N TYR A 23 0.86 15.01 0.47
CA TYR A 23 1.30 14.57 1.79
C TYR A 23 2.82 14.61 1.95
N GLU A 24 3.59 14.33 0.89
CA GLU A 24 5.06 14.41 0.89
C GLU A 24 5.52 15.86 1.08
N ARG A 25 4.90 16.82 0.36
CA ARG A 25 5.20 18.25 0.51
C ARG A 25 4.81 18.80 1.88
N LEU A 26 3.74 18.30 2.48
CA LEU A 26 3.27 18.72 3.81
C LEU A 26 4.05 18.07 4.95
N GLY A 27 4.86 17.04 4.68
CA GLY A 27 5.53 16.27 5.73
C GLY A 27 4.55 15.52 6.64
N ALA A 28 3.35 15.21 6.14
CA ALA A 28 2.28 14.59 6.89
C ALA A 28 2.51 13.07 7.01
N VAL A 29 3.43 12.66 7.89
CA VAL A 29 3.92 11.27 7.99
C VAL A 29 2.78 10.26 8.22
N ARG A 30 1.75 10.63 9.01
CA ARG A 30 0.60 9.74 9.24
C ARG A 30 -0.27 9.56 7.99
N ASP A 31 -0.51 10.64 7.25
CA ASP A 31 -1.30 10.58 6.01
C ASP A 31 -0.51 9.89 4.88
N LEU A 32 0.82 10.08 4.85
CA LEU A 32 1.72 9.33 3.98
C LEU A 32 1.66 7.82 4.23
N LEU A 33 1.71 7.41 5.49
CA LEU A 33 1.56 6.01 5.89
C LEU A 33 0.27 5.42 5.36
N VAL A 34 -0.86 6.10 5.57
CA VAL A 34 -2.17 5.62 5.16
C VAL A 34 -2.26 5.55 3.64
N CYS A 35 -1.81 6.59 2.94
CA CYS A 35 -1.81 6.65 1.48
C CYS A 35 -0.96 5.51 0.87
N ARG A 36 0.27 5.31 1.38
CA ARG A 36 1.15 4.22 0.93
C ARG A 36 0.55 2.83 1.20
N ALA A 37 -0.06 2.62 2.37
CA ALA A 37 -0.74 1.36 2.66
C ALA A 37 -1.91 1.11 1.69
N ASN A 38 -2.74 2.12 1.42
CA ASN A 38 -3.88 2.03 0.50
C ASN A 38 -3.45 1.72 -0.94
N ILE A 39 -2.37 2.35 -1.42
CA ILE A 39 -1.77 2.03 -2.72
C ILE A 39 -1.35 0.56 -2.77
N GLY A 40 -0.64 0.10 -1.75
CA GLY A 40 -0.19 -1.29 -1.66
C GLY A 40 -1.35 -2.29 -1.71
N ILE A 41 -2.40 -2.04 -0.93
CA ILE A 41 -3.61 -2.88 -0.89
C ILE A 41 -4.35 -2.86 -2.23
N ASN A 42 -4.45 -1.70 -2.89
CA ASN A 42 -5.07 -1.60 -4.22
C ASN A 42 -4.33 -2.43 -5.28
N TYR A 43 -2.99 -2.40 -5.27
CA TYR A 43 -2.21 -3.27 -6.16
C TYR A 43 -2.47 -4.75 -5.86
N LEU A 44 -2.52 -5.17 -4.59
CA LEU A 44 -2.86 -6.56 -4.25
C LEU A 44 -4.26 -6.95 -4.73
N ALA A 45 -5.24 -6.06 -4.60
CA ALA A 45 -6.61 -6.28 -5.06
C ALA A 45 -6.72 -6.34 -6.59
N ARG A 46 -5.90 -5.56 -7.31
CA ARG A 46 -5.87 -5.53 -8.78
C ARG A 46 -5.29 -6.84 -9.34
N GLY A 47 -4.29 -7.41 -8.68
CA GLY A 47 -3.80 -8.77 -8.91
C GLY A 47 -3.14 -9.00 -10.28
N SER A 48 -2.63 -7.94 -10.93
CA SER A 48 -1.90 -8.04 -12.20
C SER A 48 -0.46 -8.53 -11.99
N ALA A 49 0.17 -9.03 -13.06
CA ALA A 49 1.58 -9.41 -13.02
C ALA A 49 2.45 -8.19 -12.65
N GLY A 50 3.24 -8.31 -11.59
CA GLY A 50 4.06 -7.22 -11.05
C GLY A 50 3.42 -6.42 -9.91
N ASP A 51 2.10 -6.50 -9.73
CA ASP A 51 1.40 -5.75 -8.67
C ASP A 51 1.87 -6.14 -7.28
N ARG A 52 2.20 -7.42 -7.07
CA ARG A 52 2.75 -7.90 -5.81
C ARG A 52 4.04 -7.16 -5.42
N GLN A 53 4.95 -6.98 -6.37
CA GLN A 53 6.22 -6.32 -6.10
C GLN A 53 6.02 -4.82 -5.81
N ILE A 54 5.12 -4.17 -6.55
CA ILE A 54 4.79 -2.76 -6.31
C ILE A 54 4.09 -2.60 -4.96
N ALA A 55 3.16 -3.49 -4.63
CA ALA A 55 2.50 -3.51 -3.34
C ALA A 55 3.50 -3.62 -2.18
N LEU A 56 4.46 -4.55 -2.28
CA LEU A 56 5.50 -4.72 -1.27
C LEU A 56 6.37 -3.47 -1.11
N GLN A 57 6.69 -2.74 -2.19
CA GLN A 57 7.42 -1.48 -2.07
C GLN A 57 6.65 -0.45 -1.25
N PHE A 58 5.36 -0.25 -1.56
CA PHE A 58 4.53 0.72 -0.84
C PHE A 58 4.25 0.29 0.61
N LEU A 59 4.00 -0.98 0.85
CA LEU A 59 3.80 -1.50 2.21
C LEU A 59 5.07 -1.37 3.06
N ASN A 60 6.26 -1.58 2.50
CA ASN A 60 7.52 -1.35 3.22
C ASN A 60 7.73 0.13 3.58
N LEU A 61 7.37 1.06 2.69
CA LEU A 61 7.41 2.49 3.02
C LEU A 61 6.41 2.83 4.13
N ALA A 62 5.18 2.29 4.07
CA ALA A 62 4.18 2.48 5.12
C ALA A 62 4.65 1.89 6.47
N LEU A 63 5.31 0.73 6.46
CA LEU A 63 5.92 0.13 7.66
C LEU A 63 7.01 1.04 8.25
N GLN A 64 7.87 1.60 7.40
CA GLN A 64 8.91 2.53 7.85
C GLN A 64 8.29 3.78 8.52
N ASP A 65 7.25 4.35 7.93
CA ASP A 65 6.53 5.49 8.51
C ASP A 65 5.86 5.10 9.83
N ALA A 66 5.31 3.90 9.94
CA ALA A 66 4.66 3.39 11.16
C ALA A 66 5.67 3.24 12.30
N GLN A 67 6.84 2.70 11.98
CA GLN A 67 7.96 2.55 12.91
C GLN A 67 8.49 3.91 13.37
N ARG A 68 8.59 4.90 12.48
CA ARG A 68 8.98 6.28 12.83
C ARG A 68 7.99 6.93 13.78
N LEU A 69 6.70 6.72 13.57
CA LEU A 69 5.63 7.21 14.43
C LEU A 69 5.50 6.42 15.74
N LYS A 70 6.14 5.25 15.84
CA LYS A 70 6.07 4.32 16.98
C LYS A 70 4.64 3.88 17.31
N ILE A 71 3.85 3.64 16.26
CA ILE A 71 2.45 3.23 16.39
C ILE A 71 2.29 1.71 16.22
N PRO A 72 1.31 1.08 16.89
CA PRO A 72 1.14 -0.38 16.88
C PRO A 72 0.78 -0.95 15.50
N GLU A 73 0.25 -0.14 14.59
CA GLU A 73 -0.12 -0.52 13.22
C GLU A 73 1.07 -1.04 12.41
N ALA A 74 2.31 -0.74 12.82
CA ALA A 74 3.52 -1.34 12.26
C ALA A 74 3.47 -2.88 12.27
N LEU A 75 2.89 -3.49 13.32
CA LEU A 75 2.77 -4.94 13.41
C LEU A 75 1.81 -5.50 12.36
N HIS A 76 0.67 -4.82 12.14
CA HIS A 76 -0.30 -5.23 11.13
C HIS A 76 0.28 -5.12 9.71
N ILE A 77 1.05 -4.06 9.43
CA ILE A 77 1.69 -3.87 8.12
C ILE A 77 2.77 -4.94 7.91
N ALA A 78 3.56 -5.26 8.93
CA ALA A 78 4.57 -6.30 8.87
C ALA A 78 3.97 -7.70 8.63
N ASP A 79 2.87 -8.05 9.32
CA ASP A 79 2.13 -9.29 9.08
C ASP A 79 1.62 -9.38 7.63
N LEU A 80 1.03 -8.29 7.14
CA LEU A 80 0.55 -8.23 5.76
C LEU A 80 1.68 -8.44 4.75
N ILE A 81 2.83 -7.79 4.93
CA ILE A 81 4.02 -7.98 4.08
C ILE A 81 4.45 -9.44 4.07
N GLN A 82 4.57 -10.06 5.26
CA GLN A 82 4.99 -11.46 5.39
C GLN A 82 4.05 -12.41 4.66
N ARG A 83 2.73 -12.18 4.74
CA ARG A 83 1.71 -12.97 4.03
C ARG A 83 1.74 -12.79 2.53
N VAL A 84 2.15 -11.62 2.03
CA VAL A 84 2.27 -11.34 0.59
C VAL A 84 3.54 -11.96 0.02
N GLU A 85 4.64 -11.94 0.77
CA GLU A 85 5.90 -12.59 0.41
C GLU A 85 5.79 -14.12 0.47
N ASN A 86 5.13 -14.62 1.52
CA ASN A 86 4.93 -16.04 1.79
C ASN A 86 3.42 -16.34 1.80
N PRO A 87 2.76 -16.34 0.63
CA PRO A 87 1.35 -16.70 0.56
C PRO A 87 1.18 -18.11 1.14
N PRO A 88 0.16 -18.35 1.98
CA PRO A 88 -0.09 -19.70 2.48
C PRO A 88 -0.25 -20.64 1.28
N GLU A 89 0.48 -21.75 1.29
CA GLU A 89 0.32 -22.78 0.28
C GLU A 89 -1.15 -23.19 0.27
N SER A 90 -1.81 -22.98 -0.87
CA SER A 90 -3.19 -23.41 -1.08
C SER A 90 -3.21 -24.94 -1.00
N VAL A 91 -3.69 -25.50 0.12
CA VAL A 91 -4.00 -26.93 0.28
C VAL A 91 -5.23 -27.30 -0.54
#